data_AF-A0A1M6UNH4-F1
#
_entry.id   AF-A0A1M6UNH4-F1
#
_cell.length_a   1.000
_cell.length_b   1.000
_cell.length_c   1.000
_cell.angle_alpha   90.00
_cell.angle_beta   90.00
_cell.angle_gamma   90.00
#
_symmetry.space_group_name_H-M   'P 1'
#
loop_
_entity.id
_entity.type
_entity.pdbx_description
1 polymer ?
#
loop_
_entity_poly.entity_id
_entity_poly.type
_entity_poly.pdbx_seq_one_letter_code
_entity_poly.pdbx_strand_id
1 'polypeptide(L)' 'IVSGSSGTAAAKKEALEAAGVKVGKTPSETAGIARSVLETADHREEGDGRAPAQASATP' A
#
# COMPACT_ATOMS: atom_id res chain seq x y z
N ILE A 1 23.28 -2.95 11.83
CA ILE A 1 22.82 -1.71 12.51
C ILE A 1 23.29 -0.54 11.67
N VAL A 2 22.38 0.39 11.33
CA VAL A 2 22.66 1.54 10.45
C VAL A 2 23.76 2.38 11.12
N SER A 3 24.99 2.21 10.66
CA SER A 3 26.19 2.82 11.22
C SER A 3 26.57 4.01 10.35
N GLY A 4 26.40 5.22 10.89
CA GLY A 4 26.72 6.48 10.23
C GLY A 4 25.82 7.60 10.74
N SER A 5 26.41 8.63 11.32
CA SER A 5 25.82 9.72 12.12
C SER A 5 24.77 10.63 11.43
N SER A 6 24.33 10.31 10.21
CA SER A 6 23.17 10.94 9.54
C SER A 6 22.07 9.93 9.15
N GLY A 7 22.21 8.68 9.59
CA GLY A 7 21.35 7.53 9.27
C GLY A 7 20.57 7.01 10.47
N THR A 8 20.12 7.90 11.37
CA THR A 8 19.30 7.48 12.50
C THR A 8 17.97 6.90 12.01
N ALA A 9 17.44 5.91 12.73
CA ALA A 9 16.13 5.34 12.40
C ALA A 9 15.02 6.40 12.39
N ALA A 10 15.14 7.42 13.26
CA ALA A 10 14.23 8.55 13.34
C ALA A 10 14.27 9.43 12.07
N ALA A 11 15.47 9.80 11.58
CA ALA A 11 15.59 10.62 10.37
C ALA A 11 15.03 9.92 9.13
N LYS A 12 15.22 8.60 9.03
CA LYS A 12 14.64 7.80 7.94
C LYS A 12 13.12 7.69 8.04
N LYS A 13 12.59 7.57 9.26
CA LYS A 13 11.14 7.55 9.52
C LYS A 13 10.50 8.86 9.03
N GLU A 14 11.06 9.99 9.42
CA GLU A 14 10.58 11.33 9.01
C GLU A 14 10.60 11.50 7.49
N ALA A 15 11.70 11.09 6.82
CA ALA A 15 11.82 11.19 5.37
C ALA A 15 10.77 10.33 4.64
N LEU A 16 10.48 9.13 5.14
CA LEU A 16 9.46 8.24 4.57
C LEU A 16 8.04 8.78 4.81
N GLU A 17 7.78 9.34 5.99
CA GLU A 17 6.49 9.95 6.30
C GLU A 17 6.23 11.21 5.47
N ALA A 18 7.26 12.03 5.22
CA ALA A 18 7.18 13.17 4.31
C ALA A 18 6.90 12.76 2.86
N ALA A 19 7.31 11.56 2.45
CA ALA A 19 7.00 10.97 1.15
C ALA A 19 5.59 10.32 1.09
N GLY A 20 4.81 10.40 2.18
CA GLY A 20 3.47 9.79 2.27
C GLY A 20 3.48 8.30 2.63
N VAL A 21 4.63 7.75 3.02
CA VAL A 21 4.77 6.34 3.41
C VAL A 21 4.56 6.22 4.92
N LYS A 22 3.63 5.35 5.35
CA LYS A 22 3.41 5.04 6.78
C LYS A 22 4.55 4.16 7.30
N VAL A 23 5.17 4.55 8.41
CA VAL A 23 6.28 3.81 9.03
C VAL A 23 5.96 3.47 10.49
N GLY A 24 5.94 2.18 10.82
CA GLY A 24 5.73 1.70 12.19
C GLY A 24 6.98 1.86 13.06
N LYS A 25 6.79 2.09 14.36
CA LYS A 25 7.90 2.17 15.33
C LYS A 25 8.39 0.80 15.79
N THR A 26 7.56 -0.24 15.65
CA THR A 26 7.90 -1.63 16.01
C THR A 26 7.73 -2.58 14.84
N PRO A 27 8.37 -3.77 14.87
CA PRO A 27 8.16 -4.79 13.84
C PRO A 27 6.69 -5.19 13.69
N SER A 28 5.97 -5.35 14.80
CA SER A 28 4.55 -5.72 14.80
C SER A 28 3.66 -4.65 14.19
N GLU A 29 3.92 -3.38 14.51
CA GLU A 29 3.20 -2.24 13.93
C GLU A 29 3.43 -2.15 12.42
N THR A 30 4.67 -2.34 11.98
CA THR A 30 5.03 -2.39 10.55
C THR A 30 4.31 -3.54 9.83
N ALA A 31 4.22 -4.72 10.46
CA ALA A 31 3.49 -5.86 9.91
C ALA A 31 1.98 -5.58 9.79
N GLY A 32 1.39 -4.87 10.76
CA GLY A 32 0.00 -4.43 10.70
C GLY A 32 -0.26 -3.45 9.56
N ILE A 33 0.62 -2.45 9.39
CA ILE A 33 0.55 -1.49 8.27
C ILE A 33 0.62 -2.23 6.92
N ALA A 34 1.57 -3.15 6.75
CA ALA A 34 1.72 -3.91 5.52
C ALA A 34 0.46 -4.73 5.18
N ARG A 35 -0.11 -5.44 6.16
CA ARG A 35 -1.36 -6.21 5.97
C ARG A 35 -2.52 -5.32 5.54
N SER A 36 -2.72 -4.20 6.22
CA SER A 36 -3.81 -3.26 5.90
C SER A 36 -3.69 -2.68 4.48
N VAL A 37 -2.48 -2.39 4.02
CA VAL A 37 -2.23 -1.92 2.65
C VAL A 37 -2.57 -3.00 1.62
N LEU A 38 -2.16 -4.25 1.88
CA LEU A 38 -2.47 -5.38 0.98
C LEU A 38 -3.97 -5.66 0.91
N GLU A 39 -4.67 -5.67 2.04
CA GLU A 39 -6.13 -5.83 2.10
C GLU A 39 -6.87 -4.73 1.33
N THR A 40 -6.38 -3.49 1.42
CA THR A 40 -6.96 -2.36 0.66
C THR A 40 -6.59 -2.40 -0.84
N ALA A 41 -5.46 -3.03 -1.20
CA ALA A 41 -5.03 -3.19 -2.58
C ALA A 41 -5.81 -4.30 -3.30
N ASP A 42 -6.12 -5.39 -2.60
CA ASP A 42 -6.88 -6.54 -3.10
C ASP A 42 -8.29 -6.14 -3.56
N HIS A 43 -8.91 -5.20 -2.84
CA HIS A 43 -10.23 -4.66 -3.19
C HIS A 43 -10.29 -3.83 -4.49
N ARG A 44 -9.17 -3.56 -5.17
CA ARG A 44 -9.14 -2.80 -6.44
C ARG A 44 -8.96 -3.64 -7.70
N GLU A 45 -8.74 -4.96 -7.59
CA GLU A 45 -8.51 -5.80 -8.78
C GLU A 45 -9.79 -6.44 -9.37
N GLU A 46 -10.94 -6.38 -8.70
CA GLU A 46 -12.19 -6.95 -9.25
C GLU A 46 -13.03 -5.88 -9.96
N GLY A 47 -12.48 -5.27 -11.01
CA GLY A 47 -13.14 -4.15 -11.70
C GLY A 47 -12.75 -3.91 -13.15
N ASP A 48 -11.93 -4.75 -13.77
CA ASP A 48 -11.56 -4.61 -15.18
C ASP A 48 -12.05 -5.83 -16.00
N GLY A 49 -13.05 -5.63 -16.86
CA GLY A 49 -13.16 -6.42 -18.08
C GLY A 49 -14.46 -7.13 -18.45
N ARG A 50 -15.53 -7.17 -17.63
CA ARG A 50 -16.83 -7.70 -18.13
C ARG A 50 -17.69 -6.56 -18.70
N ALA A 51 -17.43 -6.25 -19.97
CA ALA A 51 -18.33 -5.44 -20.79
C ALA A 51 -19.77 -5.96 -20.64
N PRO A 52 -20.78 -5.09 -20.41
CA PRO A 52 -22.16 -5.50 -20.57
C PRO A 52 -22.35 -5.81 -22.06
N ALA A 53 -22.48 -7.08 -22.40
CA ALA A 53 -22.92 -7.51 -23.72
C ALA A 53 -24.34 -6.96 -23.94
N GLN A 54 -24.43 -5.73 -24.39
CA GLN A 54 -25.64 -5.14 -24.92
C GLN A 54 -25.75 -5.53 -26.40
N ALA A 55 -26.96 -5.96 -26.75
CA ALA A 55 -27.59 -5.87 -28.06
C ALA A 55 -27.19 -6.88 -29.15
N SER A 56 -28.08 -7.86 -29.35
CA SER A 56 -28.83 -8.04 -30.60
C SER A 56 -29.93 -9.09 -30.32
N ALA A 57 -31.17 -8.72 -30.00
CA ALA A 57 -32.20 -8.35 -30.98
C ALA A 57 -32.16 -9.25 -32.23
N THR A 58 -33.07 -10.21 -32.31
CA THR A 58 -33.68 -10.74 -33.56
C THR A 58 -34.97 -11.49 -33.13
N PRO A 59 -36.12 -11.27 -33.80
CA PRO A 59 -37.47 -11.51 -33.27
C PRO A 59 -37.85 -12.97 -33.04
#